data_AF-A0AAV2YS25-F1
#
_entry.id   AF-A0AAV2YS25-F1
#
_cell.length_a   1.000
_cell.length_b   1.000
_cell.length_c   1.000
_cell.angle_alpha   90.00
_cell.angle_beta   90.00
_cell.angle_gamma   90.00
#
_symmetry.space_group_name_H-M   'P 1'
#
loop_
_entity.id
_entity.type
_entity.pdbx_description
1 polymer ?
#
loop_
_entity_poly.entity_id
_entity_poly.type
_entity_poly.pdbx_seq_one_letter_code
_entity_poly.pdbx_strand_id
1 'polypeptide(L)'
;MADATAEGHETEGNEPLLEDLLDYAYAESTEAHAAAALKKFNAFLQTQYPAIGDASNITKQNLDRKLMGRFATYLIKDAKIGYNTSSTYLSSVKQHQEDKLQTDFFERNNSWYSRLRTSLRSQYMKSAAATGSRLQDKAPPMMLSDLKHICNSLFLKNTTKRLRDRTLVASQWSMVRRSSDVSTIRFDDMY
;
A
#
# COMPACT_ATOMS: atom_id res chain seq x y z
N MET A 1 -20.10 30.51 -55.71
CA MET A 1 -18.86 29.72 -55.75
C MET A 1 -18.09 30.08 -54.50
N ALA A 2 -18.34 29.32 -53.44
CA ALA A 2 -17.67 29.42 -52.15
C ALA A 2 -16.81 28.17 -52.04
N ASP A 3 -15.51 28.35 -51.82
CA ASP A 3 -14.60 27.25 -51.50
C ASP A 3 -13.99 27.57 -50.13
N ALA A 4 -14.42 26.78 -49.15
CA ALA A 4 -14.00 26.86 -47.77
C ALA A 4 -13.33 25.53 -47.44
N THR A 5 -12.01 25.48 -47.53
CA THR A 5 -11.20 24.37 -47.05
C THR A 5 -11.07 24.47 -45.53
N ALA A 6 -11.91 23.73 -44.83
CA ALA A 6 -11.71 23.38 -43.43
C ALA A 6 -10.86 22.11 -43.39
N GLU A 7 -9.58 22.24 -43.05
CA GLU A 7 -8.72 21.11 -42.72
C GLU A 7 -9.14 20.54 -41.36
N GLY A 8 -9.60 19.29 -41.40
CA GLY A 8 -9.90 18.51 -40.22
C GLY A 8 -8.61 18.12 -39.51
N HIS A 9 -8.41 18.66 -38.31
CA HIS A 9 -7.51 18.06 -37.33
C HIS A 9 -8.22 16.84 -36.73
N GLU A 10 -7.92 15.66 -37.27
CA GLU A 10 -8.22 14.40 -36.60
C GLU A 10 -7.39 14.35 -35.31
N THR A 11 -8.07 14.41 -34.17
CA THR A 11 -7.50 14.10 -32.86
C THR A 11 -7.21 12.60 -32.82
N GLU A 12 -5.96 12.20 -33.04
CA GLU A 12 -5.47 10.87 -32.70
C GLU A 12 -5.75 10.62 -31.22
N GLY A 13 -6.65 9.67 -30.97
CA GLY A 13 -6.92 9.13 -29.64
C GLY A 13 -5.66 8.48 -29.11
N ASN A 14 -4.94 9.20 -28.26
CA ASN A 14 -3.79 8.70 -27.53
C ASN A 14 -4.32 7.71 -26.47
N GLU A 15 -4.60 6.48 -26.88
CA GLU A 15 -4.89 5.39 -25.95
C GLU A 15 -3.65 5.20 -25.06
N PRO A 16 -3.78 5.34 -23.72
CA PRO A 16 -2.64 5.20 -22.83
C PRO A 16 -2.05 3.81 -22.96
N LEU A 17 -0.72 3.73 -23.02
CA LEU A 17 -0.02 2.45 -23.17
C LEU A 17 -0.38 1.55 -21.99
N LEU A 18 -0.45 0.24 -22.23
CA LEU A 18 -0.76 -0.75 -21.19
C LEU A 18 0.20 -0.65 -19.98
N GLU A 19 1.44 -0.25 -20.23
CA GLU A 19 2.46 0.03 -19.22
C GLU A 19 2.03 1.19 -18.29
N ASP A 20 1.53 2.29 -18.87
CA ASP A 20 1.02 3.46 -18.14
C ASP A 20 -0.20 3.12 -17.27
N LEU A 21 -1.07 2.21 -17.74
CA LEU A 21 -2.27 1.78 -17.01
C LEU A 21 -1.96 0.83 -15.84
N LEU A 22 -0.94 -0.03 -15.99
CA LEU A 22 -0.47 -0.92 -14.92
C LEU A 22 0.24 -0.14 -13.82
N ASP A 23 1.03 0.86 -14.21
CA ASP A 23 1.69 1.76 -13.29
C ASP A 23 0.68 2.61 -12.50
N TYR A 24 -0.41 3.06 -13.13
CA TYR A 24 -1.41 3.92 -12.47
C TYR A 24 -2.12 3.26 -11.27
N ALA A 25 -2.63 2.03 -11.42
CA ALA A 25 -3.36 1.35 -10.35
C ALA A 25 -2.43 0.81 -9.24
N TYR A 26 -1.19 0.44 -9.59
CA TYR A 26 -0.17 0.07 -8.62
C TYR A 26 0.32 1.32 -7.86
N ALA A 27 0.50 2.45 -8.56
CA ALA A 27 0.94 3.73 -8.01
C ALA A 27 0.00 4.24 -6.92
N GLU A 28 -1.32 4.22 -7.13
CA GLU A 28 -2.27 4.87 -6.20
C GLU A 28 -2.26 4.24 -4.79
N SER A 29 -2.21 2.90 -4.70
CA SER A 29 -2.09 2.21 -3.40
C SER A 29 -0.70 2.42 -2.77
N THR A 30 0.37 2.46 -3.57
CA THR A 30 1.72 2.72 -3.07
C THR A 30 1.91 4.17 -2.63
N GLU A 31 1.27 5.12 -3.30
CA GLU A 31 1.33 6.55 -3.04
C GLU A 31 0.60 6.88 -1.73
N ALA A 32 -0.58 6.29 -1.50
CA ALA A 32 -1.28 6.43 -0.22
C ALA A 32 -0.44 5.91 0.96
N HIS A 33 0.24 4.76 0.78
CA HIS A 33 1.16 4.23 1.79
C HIS A 33 2.39 5.13 1.98
N ALA A 34 2.95 5.67 0.90
CA ALA A 34 4.09 6.59 0.96
C ALA A 34 3.71 7.90 1.66
N ALA A 35 2.57 8.50 1.34
CA ALA A 35 2.08 9.72 1.98
C ALA A 35 1.84 9.50 3.49
N ALA A 36 1.23 8.38 3.87
CA ALA A 36 1.03 8.04 5.29
C ALA A 36 2.37 7.82 6.02
N ALA A 37 3.33 7.15 5.36
CA ALA A 37 4.67 6.94 5.89
C ALA A 37 5.40 8.28 6.10
N LEU A 38 5.36 9.18 5.12
CA LEU A 38 5.98 10.50 5.20
C LEU A 38 5.34 11.38 6.26
N LYS A 39 4.01 11.38 6.36
CA LYS A 39 3.31 12.07 7.45
C LYS A 39 3.81 11.58 8.81
N LYS A 40 3.99 10.26 8.96
CA LYS A 40 4.49 9.69 10.22
C LYS A 40 5.96 10.03 10.47
N PHE A 41 6.77 10.05 9.42
CA PHE A 41 8.17 10.39 9.49
C PHE A 41 8.38 11.88 9.82
N ASN A 42 7.59 12.78 9.24
CA ASN A 42 7.60 14.20 9.57
C ASN A 42 7.22 14.43 11.03
N ALA A 43 6.20 13.74 11.56
CA ALA A 43 5.88 13.82 12.99
C ALA A 43 7.06 13.35 13.88
N PHE A 44 7.80 12.33 13.45
CA PHE A 44 9.04 11.92 14.11
C PHE A 44 10.13 12.99 14.03
N LEU A 45 10.35 13.60 12.86
CA LEU A 45 11.36 14.63 12.68
C LEU A 45 11.05 15.88 13.50
N GLN A 46 9.79 16.34 13.51
CA GLN A 46 9.36 17.46 14.35
C GLN A 46 9.61 17.21 15.84
N THR A 47 9.43 15.97 16.32
CA THR A 47 9.55 15.64 17.74
C THR A 47 10.97 15.32 18.18
N GLN A 48 11.79 14.65 17.36
CA GLN A 48 13.12 14.18 17.75
C GLN A 48 14.28 14.85 17.02
N TYR A 49 14.00 15.56 15.93
CA TYR A 49 14.97 16.24 15.07
C TYR A 49 14.44 17.60 14.60
N PRO A 50 14.08 18.53 15.51
CA PRO A 50 13.41 19.78 15.16
C PRO A 50 14.21 20.67 14.20
N ALA A 51 15.54 20.56 14.21
CA ALA A 51 16.42 21.24 13.26
C ALA A 51 16.24 20.77 11.80
N ILE A 52 15.76 19.54 11.59
CA ILE A 52 15.37 19.02 10.28
C ILE A 52 13.90 19.36 10.04
N GLY A 53 13.02 19.00 10.99
CA GLY A 53 11.60 19.31 10.98
C GLY A 53 10.77 18.50 9.97
N ASP A 54 11.25 18.34 8.74
CA ASP A 54 10.51 17.72 7.64
C ASP A 54 11.42 16.85 6.75
N ALA A 55 10.87 15.80 6.14
CA ALA A 55 11.58 14.92 5.23
C ALA A 55 12.20 15.67 4.04
N SER A 56 11.57 16.78 3.61
CA SER A 56 12.09 17.70 2.59
C SER A 56 13.39 18.40 2.98
N ASN A 57 13.73 18.47 4.27
CA ASN A 57 14.96 19.09 4.77
C ASN A 57 16.09 18.08 5.05
N ILE A 58 15.83 16.78 4.88
CA ILE A 58 16.89 15.77 4.96
C ILE A 58 17.87 15.97 3.79
N THR A 59 19.15 15.86 4.08
CA THR A 59 20.29 15.96 3.17
C THR A 59 21.12 14.67 3.25
N LYS A 60 22.04 14.46 2.31
CA LYS A 60 22.96 13.31 2.35
C LYS A 60 23.81 13.25 3.62
N GLN A 61 24.04 14.39 4.29
CA GLN A 61 24.88 14.49 5.48
C GLN A 61 24.13 14.10 6.76
N ASN A 62 22.82 14.35 6.82
CA ASN A 62 22.00 14.02 7.99
C ASN A 62 21.24 12.69 7.84
N LEU A 63 21.21 12.10 6.63
CA LEU A 63 20.76 10.74 6.41
C LEU A 63 21.83 9.75 6.90
N ASP A 64 21.61 9.18 8.08
CA ASP A 64 22.50 8.19 8.67
C ASP A 64 21.75 6.99 9.28
N ARG A 65 22.54 6.00 9.75
CA ARG A 65 21.99 4.80 10.39
C ARG A 65 21.23 5.12 11.68
N LYS A 66 21.61 6.20 12.37
CA LYS A 66 21.04 6.59 13.67
C LYS A 66 19.65 7.19 13.49
N LEU A 67 19.46 8.05 12.50
CA LEU A 67 18.17 8.64 12.12
C LEU A 67 17.15 7.54 11.84
N MET A 68 17.49 6.61 10.93
CA MET A 68 16.60 5.51 10.57
C MET A 68 16.35 4.53 11.73
N GLY A 69 17.37 4.26 12.55
CA GLY A 69 17.21 3.44 13.75
C GLY A 69 16.28 4.07 14.80
N ARG A 70 16.38 5.39 15.00
CA ARG A 70 15.48 6.14 15.88
C ARG A 70 14.07 6.20 15.32
N PHE A 71 13.91 6.34 14.01
CA PHE A 71 12.59 6.26 13.38
C PHE A 71 11.96 4.88 13.59
N ALA A 72 12.70 3.78 13.37
CA ALA A 72 12.20 2.43 13.65
C ALA A 72 11.79 2.25 15.13
N THR A 73 12.57 2.83 16.05
CA THR A 73 12.24 2.84 17.49
C THR A 73 10.99 3.65 17.78
N TYR A 74 10.81 4.79 17.11
CA TYR A 74 9.60 5.62 17.22
C TYR A 74 8.36 4.86 16.74
N LEU A 75 8.47 4.09 15.65
CA LEU A 75 7.37 3.25 15.17
C LEU A 75 6.97 2.16 16.18
N ILE A 76 7.93 1.48 16.81
CA ILE A 76 7.66 0.45 17.83
C ILE A 76 6.91 1.03 19.04
N LYS A 77 7.21 2.28 19.42
CA LYS A 77 6.58 2.94 20.56
C LYS A 77 5.13 3.35 20.29
N ASP A 78 4.70 3.40 19.04
CA ASP A 78 3.33 3.72 18.69
C ASP A 78 2.46 2.47 18.72
N ALA A 79 1.69 2.32 19.81
CA ALA A 79 0.77 1.20 20.00
C ALA A 79 -0.33 1.11 18.92
N LYS A 80 -0.59 2.18 18.16
CA LYS A 80 -1.59 2.20 17.08
C LYS A 80 -1.07 1.57 15.79
N ILE A 81 0.23 1.30 15.69
CA ILE A 81 0.87 0.85 14.45
C ILE A 81 1.44 -0.56 14.64
N GLY A 82 0.85 -1.51 13.90
CA GLY A 82 1.34 -2.89 13.86
C GLY A 82 2.60 -3.06 13.00
N TYR A 83 3.23 -4.23 13.12
CA TYR A 83 4.48 -4.56 12.42
C TYR A 83 4.40 -4.35 10.90
N ASN A 84 3.33 -4.79 10.24
CA ASN A 84 3.20 -4.67 8.78
C ASN A 84 3.24 -3.21 8.34
N THR A 85 2.46 -2.35 8.99
CA THR A 85 2.45 -0.91 8.71
C THR A 85 3.80 -0.27 8.97
N SER A 86 4.46 -0.61 10.09
CA SER A 86 5.81 -0.11 10.39
C SER A 86 6.85 -0.56 9.38
N SER A 87 6.76 -1.80 8.90
CA SER A 87 7.62 -2.37 7.86
C SER A 87 7.43 -1.64 6.53
N THR A 88 6.19 -1.36 6.15
CA THR A 88 5.84 -0.56 4.97
C THR A 88 6.38 0.86 5.10
N TYR A 89 6.14 1.54 6.23
CA TYR A 89 6.62 2.90 6.45
C TYR A 89 8.15 3.00 6.35
N LEU A 90 8.88 2.03 6.91
CA LEU A 90 10.34 2.00 6.81
C LEU A 90 10.82 1.84 5.35
N SER A 91 10.10 1.05 4.54
CA SER A 91 10.40 0.89 3.11
C SER A 91 10.09 2.16 2.32
N SER A 92 8.90 2.75 2.52
CA SER A 92 8.49 3.97 1.82
C SER A 92 9.37 5.16 2.15
N VAL A 93 9.78 5.32 3.42
CA VAL A 93 10.73 6.37 3.82
C VAL A 93 12.10 6.12 3.19
N LYS A 94 12.59 4.87 3.15
CA LYS A 94 13.84 4.53 2.45
C LYS A 94 13.77 5.00 1.00
N GLN A 95 12.75 4.54 0.26
CA GLN A 95 12.59 4.84 -1.16
C GLN A 95 12.49 6.34 -1.41
N HIS A 96 11.67 7.06 -0.63
CA HIS A 96 11.56 8.52 -0.74
C HIS A 96 12.91 9.23 -0.55
N GLN A 97 13.76 8.78 0.39
CA GLN A 97 15.08 9.38 0.57
C GLN A 97 16.05 9.02 -0.55
N GLU A 98 15.98 7.80 -1.11
CA GLU A 98 16.76 7.40 -2.28
C GLU A 98 16.41 8.25 -3.49
N ASP A 99 15.12 8.39 -3.80
CA ASP A 99 14.61 9.14 -4.94
C ASP A 99 14.91 10.65 -4.80
N LYS A 100 14.66 11.21 -3.62
CA LYS A 100 14.88 12.64 -3.39
C LYS A 100 16.35 13.02 -3.41
N LEU A 101 17.19 12.23 -2.75
CA LEU A 101 18.60 12.60 -2.56
C LEU A 101 19.49 12.03 -3.66
N GLN A 102 19.01 11.08 -4.47
CA GLN A 102 19.83 10.34 -5.44
C GLN A 102 21.07 9.79 -4.72
N THR A 103 20.82 8.97 -3.70
CA THR A 103 21.84 8.46 -2.77
C THR A 103 21.91 6.93 -2.80
N ASP A 104 23.12 6.40 -2.72
CA ASP A 104 23.42 4.96 -2.62
C ASP A 104 23.54 4.50 -1.14
N PHE A 105 23.14 5.36 -0.19
CA PHE A 105 23.33 5.11 1.24
C PHE A 105 22.79 3.75 1.67
N PHE A 106 21.56 3.39 1.30
CA PHE A 106 20.97 2.13 1.74
C PHE A 106 21.53 0.92 0.99
N GLU A 107 21.98 1.09 -0.25
CA GLU A 107 22.66 0.05 -1.02
C GLU A 107 24.00 -0.31 -0.37
N ARG A 108 24.84 0.70 -0.11
CA ARG A 108 26.12 0.53 0.63
C ARG A 108 25.92 -0.04 2.03
N ASN A 109 24.75 0.19 2.63
CA ASN A 109 24.40 -0.26 3.97
C ASN A 109 23.35 -1.37 4.00
N ASN A 110 23.21 -2.16 2.92
CA ASN A 110 22.12 -3.12 2.76
C ASN A 110 22.05 -4.16 3.89
N SER A 111 23.20 -4.71 4.29
CA SER A 111 23.28 -5.69 5.39
C SER A 111 22.84 -5.10 6.74
N TRP A 112 23.10 -3.82 6.96
CA TRP A 112 22.63 -3.11 8.15
C TRP A 112 21.12 -2.85 8.08
N TYR A 113 20.62 -2.37 6.94
CA TYR A 113 19.20 -2.10 6.77
C TYR A 113 18.35 -3.39 6.88
N SER A 114 18.85 -4.49 6.34
CA SER A 114 18.24 -5.82 6.51
C SER A 114 18.18 -6.23 7.98
N ARG A 115 19.27 -6.04 8.75
CA ARG A 115 19.28 -6.31 10.19
C ARG A 115 18.35 -5.40 10.99
N LEU A 116 18.20 -4.13 10.58
CA LEU A 116 17.24 -3.20 11.17
C LEU A 116 15.80 -3.73 11.01
N ARG A 117 15.43 -4.19 9.81
CA ARG A 117 14.11 -4.78 9.53
C ARG A 117 13.85 -6.06 10.33
N THR A 118 14.84 -6.94 10.41
CA THR A 118 14.73 -8.16 11.23
C THR A 118 14.55 -7.81 12.70
N SER A 119 15.32 -6.83 13.20
CA SER A 119 15.23 -6.37 14.59
C SER A 119 13.88 -5.72 14.89
N LEU A 120 13.34 -4.93 13.95
CA LEU A 120 11.98 -4.37 14.03
C LEU A 120 10.96 -5.49 14.25
N ARG A 121 11.00 -6.55 13.43
CA ARG A 121 10.11 -7.72 13.57
C ARG A 121 10.27 -8.40 14.93
N SER A 122 11.51 -8.66 15.36
CA SER A 122 11.77 -9.30 16.65
C SER A 122 11.24 -8.51 17.83
N GLN A 123 11.29 -7.17 17.79
CA GLN A 123 10.75 -6.33 18.86
C GLN A 123 9.22 -6.38 18.93
N TYR A 124 8.54 -6.31 17.78
CA TYR A 124 7.09 -6.50 17.74
C TYR A 124 6.68 -7.90 18.21
N MET A 125 7.44 -8.94 17.85
CA MET A 125 7.19 -10.31 18.35
C MET A 125 7.35 -10.40 19.87
N LYS A 126 8.38 -9.77 20.44
CA LYS A 126 8.57 -9.72 21.91
C LYS A 126 7.43 -9.00 22.60
N SER A 127 6.98 -7.87 22.04
CA SER A 127 5.84 -7.11 22.57
C SER A 127 4.53 -7.91 22.49
N ALA A 128 4.30 -8.61 21.38
CA ALA A 128 3.14 -9.47 21.20
C ALA A 128 3.14 -10.63 22.21
N ALA A 129 4.28 -11.31 22.37
CA ALA A 129 4.44 -12.38 23.34
C ALA A 129 4.22 -11.90 24.79
N ALA A 130 4.75 -10.73 25.15
CA ALA A 130 4.59 -10.17 26.49
C ALA A 130 3.14 -9.76 26.80
N THR A 131 2.35 -9.40 25.80
CA THR A 131 0.95 -8.99 25.95
C THR A 131 -0.04 -10.13 25.71
N GLY A 132 0.44 -11.33 25.34
CA GLY A 132 -0.42 -12.44 24.91
C GLY A 132 -1.18 -12.18 23.60
N SER A 133 -0.80 -11.14 22.86
CA SER A 133 -1.44 -10.76 21.60
C SER A 133 -0.78 -11.44 20.41
N ARG A 134 -1.50 -11.50 19.29
CA ARG A 134 -0.96 -11.99 18.02
C ARG A 134 -0.27 -10.83 17.29
N LEU A 135 0.87 -11.11 16.66
CA LEU A 135 1.59 -10.14 15.82
C LEU A 135 0.73 -9.62 14.66
N GLN A 136 -0.16 -10.47 14.16
CA GLN A 136 -1.09 -10.15 13.09
C GLN A 136 -2.46 -10.68 13.45
N ASP A 137 -3.44 -9.79 13.39
CA ASP A 137 -4.83 -10.17 13.47
C ASP A 137 -5.24 -10.75 12.12
N LYS A 138 -5.56 -12.04 12.10
CA LYS A 138 -6.05 -12.69 10.88
C LYS A 138 -7.56 -12.49 10.86
N ALA A 139 -8.08 -12.03 9.72
CA ALA A 139 -9.52 -12.05 9.51
C ALA A 139 -10.02 -13.49 9.77
N PRO A 140 -11.09 -13.65 10.55
CA PRO A 140 -11.64 -14.97 10.79
C PRO A 140 -12.02 -15.62 9.46
N PRO A 141 -11.85 -16.94 9.32
CA PRO A 141 -12.36 -17.63 8.14
C PRO A 141 -13.86 -17.39 8.09
N MET A 142 -14.34 -16.85 6.98
CA MET A 142 -15.77 -16.76 6.71
C MET A 142 -16.33 -18.18 6.74
N MET A 143 -17.48 -18.38 7.37
CA MET A 143 -18.16 -19.66 7.47
C MET A 143 -19.31 -19.75 6.47
N LEU A 144 -19.82 -20.95 6.21
CA LEU A 144 -20.96 -21.13 5.31
C LEU A 144 -22.22 -20.37 5.78
N SER A 145 -22.39 -20.22 7.09
CA SER A 145 -23.47 -19.40 7.69
C SER A 145 -23.34 -17.93 7.30
N ASP A 146 -22.13 -17.40 7.33
CA ASP A 146 -21.84 -16.00 7.01
C ASP A 146 -22.11 -15.74 5.53
N LEU A 147 -21.67 -16.66 4.66
CA LEU A 147 -21.95 -16.60 3.23
C LEU A 147 -23.45 -16.59 2.94
N LYS A 148 -24.22 -17.48 3.58
CA LYS A 148 -25.69 -17.49 3.45
C LYS A 148 -26.30 -16.17 3.89
N HIS A 149 -25.85 -15.62 5.01
CA HIS A 149 -26.36 -14.36 5.54
C HIS A 149 -26.05 -13.17 4.62
N ILE A 150 -24.83 -13.11 4.08
CA ILE A 150 -24.39 -12.09 3.12
C ILE A 150 -25.22 -12.20 1.83
N CYS A 151 -25.31 -13.38 1.23
CA CYS A 151 -26.06 -13.61 0.00
C CYS A 151 -27.56 -13.26 0.16
N ASN A 152 -28.18 -13.65 1.28
CA ASN A 152 -29.57 -13.29 1.58
C ASN A 152 -29.74 -11.78 1.75
N SER A 153 -28.83 -11.12 2.47
CA SER A 153 -28.88 -9.67 2.68
C SER A 153 -28.72 -8.90 1.36
N LEU A 154 -27.85 -9.38 0.46
CA LEU A 154 -27.67 -8.81 -0.87
C LEU A 154 -28.89 -9.06 -1.76
N PHE A 155 -29.48 -10.26 -1.68
CA PHE A 155 -30.70 -10.63 -2.40
C PHE A 155 -31.89 -9.74 -1.99
N LEU A 156 -32.12 -9.54 -0.69
CA LEU A 156 -33.23 -8.73 -0.18
C LEU A 156 -33.18 -7.26 -0.63
N LYS A 157 -31.98 -6.70 -0.84
CA LYS A 157 -31.82 -5.32 -1.35
C LYS A 157 -32.09 -5.20 -2.86
N ASN A 158 -31.88 -6.29 -3.60
CA ASN A 158 -32.21 -6.45 -5.02
C ASN A 158 -31.90 -5.25 -5.96
N THR A 159 -30.68 -4.72 -5.91
CA THR A 159 -30.20 -3.72 -6.88
C THR A 159 -29.11 -4.30 -7.77
N THR A 160 -28.85 -3.69 -8.93
CA THR A 160 -27.80 -4.11 -9.88
C THR A 160 -26.42 -4.21 -9.22
N LYS A 161 -26.09 -3.26 -8.34
CA LYS A 161 -24.85 -3.30 -7.55
C LYS A 161 -24.79 -4.52 -6.64
N ARG A 162 -25.90 -4.86 -5.98
CA ARG A 162 -25.98 -6.00 -5.05
C ARG A 162 -25.99 -7.34 -5.78
N LEU A 163 -26.54 -7.39 -6.99
CA LEU A 163 -26.41 -8.54 -7.89
C LEU A 163 -24.93 -8.79 -8.23
N ARG A 164 -24.19 -7.75 -8.61
CA ARG A 164 -22.74 -7.83 -8.85
C ARG A 164 -21.97 -8.28 -7.60
N ASP A 165 -22.25 -7.68 -6.44
CA ASP A 165 -21.64 -8.07 -5.16
C ASP A 165 -21.90 -9.55 -4.84
N ARG A 166 -23.13 -10.03 -5.08
CA ARG A 166 -23.52 -11.43 -4.84
C ARG A 166 -22.76 -12.39 -5.75
N THR A 167 -22.68 -12.08 -7.03
CA THR A 167 -21.91 -12.88 -8.00
C THR A 167 -20.44 -12.91 -7.64
N LEU A 168 -19.86 -11.76 -7.26
CA LEU A 168 -18.47 -11.67 -6.83
C LEU A 168 -18.20 -12.56 -5.61
N VAL A 169 -19.02 -12.44 -4.56
CA VAL A 169 -18.85 -13.22 -3.32
C VAL A 169 -19.00 -14.73 -3.58
N ALA A 170 -19.98 -15.14 -4.41
CA ALA A 170 -20.16 -16.53 -4.78
C ALA A 170 -18.96 -17.08 -5.56
N SER A 171 -18.48 -16.34 -6.56
CA SER A 171 -17.32 -16.77 -7.36
C SER A 171 -16.02 -16.80 -6.57
N GLN A 172 -15.77 -15.83 -5.68
CA GLN A 172 -14.61 -15.85 -4.77
C GLN A 172 -14.64 -17.06 -3.84
N TRP A 173 -15.82 -17.41 -3.33
CA TRP A 173 -15.99 -18.56 -2.45
C TRP A 173 -15.78 -19.88 -3.19
N SER A 174 -16.34 -20.02 -4.39
CA SER A 174 -16.20 -21.24 -5.20
C SER A 174 -14.80 -21.46 -5.75
N MET A 175 -14.08 -20.38 -6.11
CA MET A 175 -12.77 -20.46 -6.75
C MET A 175 -11.58 -20.29 -5.78
N VAL A 176 -11.84 -19.91 -4.51
CA VAL A 176 -10.80 -19.58 -3.51
C VAL A 176 -9.79 -18.56 -4.04
N ARG A 177 -10.30 -17.57 -4.78
CA ARG A 177 -9.51 -16.55 -5.48
C ARG A 177 -9.68 -15.17 -4.86
N ARG A 178 -8.69 -14.29 -5.06
CA ARG A 178 -8.78 -12.89 -4.60
C ARG A 178 -9.86 -12.17 -5.41
N SER A 179 -10.38 -11.07 -4.85
CA SER A 179 -11.37 -10.23 -5.55
C SER A 179 -10.86 -9.75 -6.91
N SER A 180 -9.58 -9.37 -6.98
CA SER A 180 -8.89 -8.98 -8.22
C SER A 180 -8.94 -10.06 -9.30
N ASP A 181 -8.76 -11.31 -8.89
CA ASP A 181 -8.67 -12.44 -9.81
C ASP A 181 -10.05 -12.81 -10.34
N VAL A 182 -11.11 -12.56 -9.58
CA VAL A 182 -12.50 -12.79 -10.00
C VAL A 182 -13.02 -11.64 -10.83
N SER A 183 -12.61 -10.39 -10.54
CA SER A 183 -13.04 -9.21 -11.29
C SER A 183 -12.50 -9.14 -12.72
N THR A 184 -11.47 -9.93 -13.04
CA THR A 184 -10.81 -9.96 -14.36
C THR A 184 -11.32 -11.10 -15.24
N ILE A 185 -12.17 -11.99 -14.73
CA ILE A 185 -12.77 -13.10 -15.48
C ILE A 185 -13.73 -12.51 -16.52
N ARG A 186 -13.44 -12.78 -17.79
CA ARG A 186 -14.30 -12.42 -18.92
C ARG A 186 -15.40 -13.47 -19.06
N PHE A 187 -16.49 -13.08 -19.73
CA PHE A 187 -17.57 -14.03 -20.03
C PHE A 187 -17.06 -15.22 -20.87
N ASP A 188 -16.14 -14.95 -21.79
CA ASP A 188 -15.51 -15.97 -22.65
C ASP A 188 -14.63 -16.95 -21.86
N ASP A 189 -14.13 -16.58 -20.68
CA ASP A 189 -13.34 -17.45 -19.81
C ASP A 189 -14.20 -18.46 -19.03
N MET A 190 -15.53 -18.37 -19.12
CA MET A 190 -16.48 -19.21 -18.38
C MET A 190 -17.01 -20.42 -19.18
N TYR A 191 -16.37 -20.76 -20.31
CA TYR A 191 -16.71 -21.90 -21.17
C TYR A 191 -15.65 -23.00 -21.14
#